data_AF-A0A3C2CRN9-F1
#
_entry.id   AF-A0A3C2CRN9-F1
#
_cell.length_a   1.000
_cell.length_b   1.000
_cell.length_c   1.000
_cell.angle_alpha   90.00
_cell.angle_beta   90.00
_cell.angle_gamma   90.00
#
_symmetry.space_group_name_H-M   'P 1'
#
loop_
_entity.id
_entity.type
_entity.pdbx_description
1 polymer ?
#
loop_
_entity_poly.entity_id
_entity_poly.type
_entity_poly.pdbx_seq_one_letter_code
_entity_poly.pdbx_strand_id
1 'polypeptide(L)'
;MHYLFYCQYGPQKDSGVPDYRPYPDVDTAIFIKSAAKAMSLMDDANLVMERIKSSQSFSNDLMSAAQQAKQTEVERLIRSTGIKKPPKITYNPDGITLDFQEDFEGKECCHIILKLRWL
;
A
#
# COMPACT_ATOMS: atom_id res chain seq x y z
N MET A 1 -31.20 -0.96 -44.83
CA MET A 1 -32.54 -1.14 -44.23
C MET A 1 -32.38 -0.98 -42.73
N HIS A 2 -32.91 0.12 -42.19
CA HIS A 2 -32.90 0.43 -40.76
C HIS A 2 -33.99 -0.40 -40.07
N TYR A 3 -33.61 -1.35 -39.23
CA TYR A 3 -34.56 -2.03 -38.35
C TYR A 3 -34.64 -1.24 -37.04
N LEU A 4 -35.75 -0.51 -36.89
CA LEU A 4 -36.16 0.10 -35.63
C LEU A 4 -36.62 -1.01 -34.67
N PHE A 5 -35.86 -1.25 -33.62
CA PHE A 5 -36.32 -2.03 -32.47
C PHE A 5 -37.14 -1.11 -31.56
N TYR A 6 -38.46 -1.27 -31.58
CA TYR A 6 -39.35 -0.71 -30.57
C TYR A 6 -39.23 -1.57 -29.29
N CYS A 7 -38.67 -1.02 -28.22
CA CYS A 7 -38.89 -1.59 -26.89
C CYS A 7 -40.26 -1.13 -26.38
N GLN A 8 -41.22 -2.07 -26.30
CA GLN A 8 -42.49 -1.84 -25.61
C GLN A 8 -42.22 -1.67 -24.11
N TYR A 9 -42.55 -0.49 -23.58
CA TYR A 9 -42.64 -0.23 -22.14
C TYR A 9 -43.87 -0.93 -21.58
N GLY A 10 -43.66 -2.02 -20.84
CA GLY A 10 -44.67 -2.59 -19.94
C GLY A 10 -44.80 -1.72 -18.67
N PRO A 11 -45.95 -1.74 -17.97
CA PRO A 11 -46.16 -0.92 -16.79
C PRO A 11 -45.20 -1.35 -15.68
N GLN A 12 -44.31 -0.44 -15.26
CA GLN A 12 -43.45 -0.63 -14.11
C GLN A 12 -44.33 -0.64 -12.85
N LYS A 13 -44.45 -1.80 -12.20
CA LYS A 13 -44.86 -1.84 -10.80
C LYS A 13 -43.70 -1.30 -9.99
N ASP A 14 -43.79 -0.04 -9.61
CA ASP A 14 -42.87 0.59 -8.67
C ASP A 14 -43.11 -0.01 -7.27
N SER A 15 -42.43 -1.12 -6.98
CA SER A 15 -42.34 -1.65 -5.63
C SER A 15 -41.24 -0.90 -4.90
N GLY A 16 -41.57 0.28 -4.38
CA GLY A 16 -40.72 1.11 -3.53
C GLY A 16 -40.43 0.47 -2.17
N VAL A 17 -39.74 -0.67 -2.16
CA VAL A 17 -39.12 -1.23 -0.97
C VAL A 17 -37.64 -0.83 -1.01
N PRO A 18 -37.15 -0.02 -0.06
CA PRO A 18 -35.71 0.21 0.06
C PRO A 18 -35.01 -1.14 0.17
N ASP A 19 -34.06 -1.43 -0.72
CA ASP A 19 -33.21 -2.62 -0.66
C ASP A 19 -32.39 -2.56 0.64
N TYR A 20 -32.97 -3.04 1.75
CA TYR A 20 -32.28 -3.19 3.02
C TYR A 20 -31.32 -4.35 2.87
N ARG A 21 -30.10 -4.07 2.41
CA ARG A 21 -29.00 -5.02 2.46
C ARG A 21 -28.47 -5.04 3.88
N PRO A 22 -28.78 -6.06 4.71
CA PRO A 22 -28.16 -6.17 6.01
C PRO A 22 -26.64 -6.27 5.81
N TYR A 23 -25.89 -5.53 6.62
CA TYR A 23 -24.44 -5.72 6.66
C TYR A 23 -24.14 -7.17 7.05
N PRO A 24 -23.06 -7.77 6.51
CA PRO A 24 -22.64 -9.08 6.96
C PRO A 24 -22.27 -9.04 8.44
N ASP A 25 -22.41 -10.17 9.12
CA ASP A 25 -21.94 -10.33 10.50
C ASP A 25 -20.44 -10.02 10.59
N VAL A 26 -20.03 -9.39 11.69
CA VAL A 26 -18.63 -8.99 11.91
C VAL A 26 -17.80 -10.22 12.31
N ASP A 27 -16.94 -10.69 11.41
CA ASP A 27 -15.88 -11.65 11.72
C ASP A 27 -14.53 -10.94 11.90
N THR A 28 -13.96 -11.05 13.09
CA THR A 28 -12.70 -10.39 13.47
C THR A 28 -11.45 -11.20 13.12
N ALA A 29 -11.59 -12.47 12.74
CA ALA A 29 -10.46 -13.39 12.60
C ALA A 29 -9.44 -12.93 11.56
N ILE A 30 -9.91 -12.49 10.38
CA ILE A 30 -9.03 -11.96 9.32
C ILE A 30 -8.39 -10.65 9.77
N PHE A 31 -9.16 -9.77 10.42
CA PHE A 31 -8.66 -8.47 10.87
C PHE A 31 -7.52 -8.61 11.91
N ILE A 32 -7.69 -9.52 12.89
CA ILE A 32 -6.66 -9.82 13.90
C ILE A 32 -5.41 -10.41 13.24
N LYS A 33 -5.55 -11.32 12.28
CA LYS A 33 -4.41 -11.89 11.54
C LYS A 33 -3.68 -10.84 10.69
N SER A 34 -4.41 -9.97 9.99
CA SER A 34 -3.82 -8.85 9.25
C SER A 34 -3.04 -7.92 10.17
N ALA A 35 -3.56 -7.62 11.37
CA ALA A 35 -2.83 -6.81 12.35
C ALA A 35 -1.53 -7.49 12.80
N ALA A 36 -1.58 -8.79 13.15
CA ALA A 36 -0.38 -9.54 13.55
C ALA A 36 0.67 -9.61 12.43
N LYS A 37 0.25 -9.69 11.17
CA LYS A 37 1.11 -9.63 9.99
C LYS A 37 1.68 -8.22 9.77
N ALA A 38 0.87 -7.18 9.92
CA ALA A 38 1.33 -5.80 9.79
C ALA A 38 2.41 -5.44 10.83
N MET A 39 2.41 -6.07 12.02
CA MET A 39 3.45 -5.84 13.03
C MET A 39 4.86 -6.18 12.52
N SER A 40 5.03 -7.23 11.69
CA SER A 40 6.36 -7.53 11.12
C SER A 40 6.81 -6.48 10.11
N LEU A 41 5.87 -5.86 9.39
CA LEU A 41 6.15 -4.72 8.51
C LEU A 41 6.56 -3.49 9.34
N MET A 42 6.00 -3.31 10.54
CA MET A 42 6.40 -2.22 11.45
C MET A 42 7.83 -2.39 11.92
N ASP A 43 8.24 -3.63 12.22
CA ASP A 43 9.62 -3.93 12.62
C ASP A 43 10.61 -3.57 11.50
N ASP A 44 10.33 -3.98 10.26
CA ASP A 44 11.17 -3.65 9.10
C ASP A 44 11.18 -2.14 8.83
N ALA A 45 10.02 -1.48 8.88
CA ALA A 45 9.91 -0.03 8.79
C ALA A 45 10.79 0.68 9.82
N ASN A 46 10.75 0.24 11.08
CA ASN A 46 11.54 0.82 12.16
C ASN A 46 13.05 0.69 11.93
N LEU A 47 13.53 -0.43 11.37
CA LEU A 47 14.95 -0.60 11.03
C LEU A 47 15.40 0.46 10.02
N VAL A 48 14.61 0.71 8.98
CA VAL A 48 14.92 1.75 7.99
C VAL A 48 14.90 3.13 8.63
N MET A 49 13.87 3.45 9.41
CA MET A 49 13.74 4.76 10.06
C MET A 49 14.89 5.02 11.04
N GLU A 50 15.26 4.03 11.84
CA GLU A 50 16.36 4.17 12.79
C GLU A 50 17.69 4.35 12.07
N ARG A 51 17.91 3.66 10.93
CA ARG A 51 19.11 3.86 10.13
C ARG A 51 19.18 5.28 9.53
N ILE A 52 18.07 5.78 8.99
CA ILE A 52 17.96 7.15 8.44
C ILE A 52 18.22 8.19 9.55
N LYS A 53 17.56 8.03 10.71
CA LYS A 53 17.66 8.97 11.83
C LYS A 53 19.05 9.00 12.46
N SER A 54 19.71 7.84 12.58
CA SER A 54 20.98 7.70 13.31
C SER A 54 22.24 7.94 12.46
N SER A 55 22.14 7.92 11.12
CA SER A 55 23.30 7.98 10.24
C SER A 55 23.16 9.06 9.16
N GLN A 56 23.82 10.19 9.38
CA GLN A 56 23.87 11.29 8.41
C GLN A 56 24.43 10.84 7.06
N SER A 57 25.48 10.02 7.06
CA SER A 57 26.10 9.52 5.82
C SER A 57 25.13 8.65 5.02
N PHE A 58 24.44 7.71 5.68
CA PHE A 58 23.43 6.89 5.03
C PHE A 58 22.31 7.73 4.42
N SER A 59 21.81 8.71 5.16
CA SER A 59 20.75 9.61 4.68
C SER A 59 21.20 10.44 3.48
N ASN A 60 22.43 10.97 3.51
CA ASN A 60 23.01 11.67 2.37
C ASN A 60 23.14 10.77 1.13
N ASP A 61 23.63 9.54 1.30
CA ASP A 61 23.81 8.59 0.19
C ASP A 61 22.46 8.19 -0.42
N LEU A 62 21.47 7.89 0.42
CA LEU A 62 20.11 7.53 0.01
C LEU A 62 19.44 8.66 -0.76
N MET A 63 19.48 9.89 -0.22
CA MET A 63 18.94 11.08 -0.88
C MET A 63 19.64 11.35 -2.21
N SER A 64 20.97 11.27 -2.24
CA SER A 64 21.77 11.51 -3.45
C SER A 64 21.47 10.49 -4.54
N ALA A 65 21.34 9.21 -4.19
CA ALA A 65 20.98 8.16 -5.12
C ALA A 65 19.56 8.37 -5.68
N ALA A 66 18.59 8.71 -4.83
CA ALA A 66 17.22 8.99 -5.25
C ALA A 66 17.13 10.21 -6.18
N GLN A 67 17.79 11.32 -5.84
CA GLN A 67 17.82 12.53 -6.67
C GLN A 67 18.50 12.30 -8.04
N GLN A 68 19.47 11.38 -8.11
CA GLN A 68 20.11 10.96 -9.36
C GLN A 68 19.35 9.84 -10.10
N ALA A 69 18.14 9.50 -9.64
CA ALA A 69 17.31 8.43 -10.18
C ALA A 69 17.99 7.04 -10.22
N LYS A 70 18.89 6.76 -9.29
CA LYS A 70 19.62 5.48 -9.19
C LYS A 70 18.81 4.43 -8.40
N GLN A 71 17.71 3.94 -8.99
CA GLN A 71 16.76 3.03 -8.34
C GLN A 71 17.43 1.81 -7.69
N THR A 72 18.33 1.11 -8.41
CA THR A 72 19.01 -0.08 -7.87
C THR A 72 19.87 0.25 -6.64
N GLU A 73 20.46 1.44 -6.59
CA GLU A 73 21.27 1.86 -5.44
C GLU A 73 20.41 2.21 -4.24
N VAL A 74 19.27 2.88 -4.47
CA VAL A 74 18.26 3.14 -3.42
C VAL A 74 17.78 1.82 -2.82
N GLU A 75 17.44 0.84 -3.65
CA GLU A 75 17.03 -0.49 -3.19
C GLU A 75 18.14 -1.20 -2.41
N ARG A 76 19.40 -1.12 -2.87
CA ARG A 76 20.56 -1.70 -2.19
C ARG A 76 20.77 -1.08 -0.81
N LEU A 77 20.70 0.25 -0.71
CA LEU A 77 20.85 0.97 0.55
C LEU A 77 19.72 0.61 1.53
N ILE A 78 18.47 0.61 1.09
CA ILE A 78 17.33 0.23 1.94
C ILE A 78 17.46 -1.23 2.41
N ARG A 79 17.87 -2.17 1.54
CA ARG A 79 18.13 -3.57 1.95
C ARG A 79 19.27 -3.70 2.96
N SER A 80 20.30 -2.86 2.87
CA SER A 80 21.44 -2.88 3.80
C SER A 80 21.09 -2.53 5.25
N THR A 81 19.87 -2.04 5.50
CA THR A 81 19.35 -1.78 6.85
C THR A 81 19.02 -3.06 7.64
N GLY A 82 18.99 -4.22 6.98
CA GLY A 82 18.70 -5.51 7.61
C GLY A 82 17.22 -5.90 7.60
N ILE A 83 16.37 -5.16 6.88
CA ILE A 83 14.97 -5.53 6.67
C ILE A 83 14.81 -6.90 6.01
N LYS A 84 13.75 -7.61 6.39
CA LYS A 84 13.41 -8.92 5.84
C LYS A 84 12.58 -8.80 4.56
N LYS A 85 11.60 -7.88 4.56
CA LYS A 85 10.70 -7.63 3.45
C LYS A 85 11.02 -6.29 2.80
N PRO A 86 11.59 -6.28 1.57
CA PRO A 86 11.87 -5.04 0.88
C PRO A 86 10.56 -4.35 0.47
N PRO A 87 10.41 -3.04 0.70
CA PRO A 87 9.25 -2.30 0.25
C PRO A 87 9.30 -2.03 -1.25
N LYS A 88 8.16 -1.69 -1.83
CA LYS A 88 8.13 -0.94 -3.10
C LYS A 88 8.58 0.50 -2.82
N ILE A 89 9.52 0.99 -3.61
CA ILE A 89 10.15 2.30 -3.39
C ILE A 89 9.80 3.22 -4.54
N THR A 90 9.26 4.39 -4.22
CA THR A 90 9.12 5.50 -5.16
C THR A 90 9.69 6.77 -4.54
N TYR A 91 10.18 7.68 -5.36
CA TYR A 91 10.73 8.95 -4.90
C TYR A 91 10.47 10.05 -5.92
N ASN A 92 10.46 11.29 -5.44
CA ASN A 92 10.43 12.50 -6.23
C ASN A 92 11.47 13.47 -5.66
N PRO A 93 11.66 14.67 -6.25
CA PRO A 93 12.63 15.62 -5.72
C PRO A 93 12.41 16.00 -4.24
N ASP A 94 11.20 15.85 -3.71
CA ASP A 94 10.82 16.29 -2.36
C ASP A 94 10.94 15.19 -1.30
N GLY A 95 10.98 13.92 -1.70
CA GLY A 95 10.94 12.82 -0.74
C GLY A 95 10.91 11.42 -1.33
N ILE A 96 10.71 10.45 -0.42
CA ILE A 96 10.65 9.02 -0.68
C ILE A 96 9.41 8.40 -0.05
N THR A 97 8.79 7.46 -0.76
CA THR A 97 7.71 6.60 -0.28
C THR A 97 8.19 5.15 -0.25
N LEU A 98 7.99 4.49 0.88
CA LEU A 98 8.26 3.07 1.10
C LEU A 98 6.93 2.37 1.39
N ASP A 99 6.48 1.50 0.50
CA ASP A 99 5.28 0.68 0.67
C ASP A 99 5.68 -0.76 0.99
N PHE A 100 5.65 -1.10 2.27
CA PHE A 100 5.87 -2.45 2.76
C PHE A 100 4.56 -3.23 2.65
N GLN A 101 4.63 -4.45 2.09
CA GLN A 101 3.45 -5.25 1.79
C GLN A 101 3.58 -6.66 2.38
N GLU A 102 2.46 -7.23 2.77
CA GLU A 102 2.36 -8.61 3.22
C GLU A 102 1.12 -9.28 2.63
N ASP A 103 1.26 -10.58 2.39
CA ASP A 103 0.21 -11.43 1.87
C ASP A 103 -0.26 -12.42 2.93
N PHE A 104 -1.56 -12.72 2.89
CA PHE A 104 -2.19 -13.77 3.67
C PHE A 104 -3.07 -14.62 2.74
N GLU A 105 -2.80 -15.92 2.66
CA GLU A 105 -3.54 -16.88 1.81
C GLU A 105 -3.63 -16.44 0.33
N GLY A 106 -2.56 -15.83 -0.19
CA GLY A 106 -2.48 -15.39 -1.58
C GLY A 106 -3.22 -14.09 -1.89
N LYS A 107 -3.64 -13.35 -0.85
CA LYS A 107 -4.22 -12.01 -0.97
C LYS A 107 -3.40 -11.01 -0.15
N GLU A 108 -3.20 -9.83 -0.71
CA GLU A 108 -2.60 -8.70 0.00
C GLU A 108 -3.45 -8.39 1.25
N CYS A 109 -2.87 -8.58 2.43
CA CYS A 109 -3.58 -8.40 3.70
C CYS A 109 -3.49 -6.97 4.21
N CYS A 110 -2.34 -6.37 3.98
CA CYS A 110 -1.88 -5.29 4.83
C CYS A 110 -0.64 -4.60 4.28
N HIS A 111 -0.59 -3.29 4.52
CA HIS A 111 0.47 -2.40 4.08
C HIS A 111 0.93 -1.51 5.21
N ILE A 112 2.21 -1.11 5.13
CA ILE A 112 2.71 0.05 5.84
C ILE A 112 3.39 0.97 4.84
N ILE A 113 2.79 2.14 4.66
CA ILE A 113 3.28 3.15 3.74
C ILE A 113 3.92 4.27 4.55
N LEU A 114 5.23 4.40 4.41
CA LEU A 114 5.99 5.51 4.97
C LEU A 114 6.27 6.55 3.90
N LYS A 115 6.06 7.83 4.24
CA LYS A 115 6.40 8.96 3.39
C LYS A 115 7.31 9.90 4.17
N LEU A 116 8.53 10.04 3.68
CA LEU A 116 9.52 10.95 4.25
C LEU A 116 9.81 12.07 3.27
N ARG A 117 10.02 13.26 3.80
CA ARG A 117 10.37 14.47 3.04
C ARG A 117 11.77 14.93 3.40
N TRP A 118 12.45 15.53 2.44
CA TRP A 118 13.74 16.19 2.63
C TRP A 118 13.79 17.61 2.02
N LEU A 119 12.66 18.11 1.54
CA LEU A 119 12.38 19.50 1.20
C LEU A 119 11.07 19.94 1.88
#